data_AF-A0AAE0NPT1-F1
#
_entry.id   AF-A0AAE0NPT1-F1
#
_cell.length_a   1.000
_cell.length_b   1.000
_cell.length_c   1.000
_cell.angle_alpha   90.00
_cell.angle_beta   90.00
_cell.angle_gamma   90.00
#
_symmetry.space_group_name_H-M   'P 1'
#
loop_
_entity.id
_entity.type
_entity.pdbx_description
1 polymer ?
#
loop_
_entity_poly.entity_id
_entity_poly.type
_entity_poly.pdbx_seq_one_letter_code
_entity_poly.pdbx_strand_id
1 'polypeptide(L)'
;MDFLDFDMGRVSIPSETTLFELLSQCLAKFVTLFNINDSQGLLSDPSSLERMLRSIFDTDSRAFVTERSLRILAGLDGRDKACLFVQAVAGMTLIFQRLESALSQLSPRLFSRELQLFAESEQRRNMLEKVDGSPLFGSCYSKNTLVDFLAGAVSDREASRQYNLPSTTIGEDINVAWGGSRPCKNMGLPWGFTIMAIN
;
A
#
# COMPACT_ATOMS: atom_id res chain seq x y z
N MET A 1 -7.27 -9.04 -14.27
CA MET A 1 -6.14 -8.36 -14.96
C MET A 1 -6.35 -8.35 -16.47
N ASP A 2 -7.60 -8.27 -16.93
CA ASP A 2 -7.93 -8.40 -18.36
C ASP A 2 -7.82 -7.06 -19.11
N PHE A 3 -7.49 -6.01 -18.38
CA PHE A 3 -7.41 -4.61 -18.85
C PHE A 3 -5.98 -4.17 -19.19
N LEU A 4 -5.00 -5.06 -19.03
CA LEU A 4 -3.59 -4.80 -19.28
C LEU A 4 -3.12 -5.65 -20.46
N ASP A 5 -2.46 -4.99 -21.40
CA ASP A 5 -1.76 -5.62 -22.51
C ASP A 5 -0.31 -5.87 -22.13
N PHE A 6 0.20 -7.03 -22.52
CA PHE A 6 1.57 -7.46 -22.27
C PHE A 6 2.23 -7.64 -23.63
N ASP A 7 3.01 -6.65 -24.05
CA ASP A 7 3.71 -6.69 -25.33
C ASP A 7 5.22 -6.55 -25.12
N MET A 8 5.98 -7.50 -25.66
CA MET A 8 7.45 -7.57 -25.58
C MET A 8 8.06 -7.29 -24.18
N GLY A 9 7.42 -7.77 -23.10
CA GLY A 9 7.90 -7.57 -21.73
C GLY A 9 7.53 -6.22 -21.10
N ARG A 10 6.68 -5.42 -21.75
CA ARG A 10 6.12 -4.19 -21.23
C ARG A 10 4.65 -4.37 -20.93
N VAL A 11 4.22 -3.78 -19.81
CA VAL A 11 2.82 -3.66 -19.45
C VAL A 11 2.30 -2.35 -19.99
N SER A 12 1.23 -2.39 -20.78
CA SER A 12 0.58 -1.22 -21.32
C SER A 12 -0.93 -1.29 -21.10
N ILE A 13 -1.57 -0.13 -21.29
CA ILE A 13 -3.01 0.04 -21.21
C ILE A 13 -3.51 0.33 -22.62
N PRO A 14 -4.67 -0.21 -23.05
CA PRO A 14 -5.22 0.07 -24.36
C PRO A 14 -5.37 1.58 -24.59
N SER A 15 -4.78 2.07 -25.68
CA SER A 15 -4.68 3.50 -26.02
C SER A 15 -6.03 4.22 -26.16
N GLU A 16 -7.09 3.46 -26.45
CA GLU A 16 -8.45 3.97 -26.68
C GLU A 16 -9.25 4.14 -25.38
N THR A 17 -8.70 3.76 -24.22
CA THR A 17 -9.41 3.77 -22.94
C THR A 17 -8.73 4.65 -21.90
N THR A 18 -9.53 5.34 -21.09
CA THR A 18 -9.00 6.15 -19.98
C THR A 18 -8.75 5.29 -18.75
N LEU A 19 -7.79 5.71 -17.90
CA LEU A 19 -7.55 5.06 -16.61
C LEU A 19 -8.83 5.01 -15.76
N PHE A 20 -9.59 6.12 -15.73
CA PHE A 20 -10.81 6.21 -14.96
C PHE A 20 -11.87 5.19 -15.39
N GLU A 21 -12.02 4.96 -16.70
CA GLU A 21 -12.97 3.97 -17.24
C GLU A 21 -12.59 2.55 -16.84
N LEU A 22 -11.31 2.18 -16.97
CA LEU A 22 -10.83 0.86 -16.55
C LEU A 22 -10.97 0.64 -15.05
N LEU A 23 -10.70 1.68 -14.25
CA LEU A 23 -10.85 1.62 -12.80
C LEU A 23 -12.31 1.56 -12.37
N SER A 24 -13.23 2.17 -13.12
CA SER A 24 -14.67 2.01 -12.91
C SER A 24 -15.12 0.58 -13.16
N GLN A 25 -14.64 -0.05 -14.23
CA GLN A 25 -14.90 -1.47 -14.49
C GLN A 25 -14.28 -2.38 -13.42
N CYS A 26 -13.10 -2.02 -12.91
CA CYS A 26 -12.50 -2.72 -11.78
C CYS A 26 -13.36 -2.57 -10.53
N LEU A 27 -13.85 -1.36 -10.21
CA LEU A 27 -14.69 -1.11 -9.05
C LEU A 27 -15.92 -2.03 -9.02
N ALA A 28 -16.60 -2.19 -10.15
CA ALA A 28 -17.72 -3.11 -10.27
C ALA A 28 -17.32 -4.56 -9.91
N LYS A 29 -16.14 -5.02 -10.34
CA LYS A 29 -15.59 -6.33 -9.96
C LYS A 29 -15.21 -6.40 -8.48
N PHE A 30 -14.68 -5.32 -7.88
CA PHE A 30 -14.37 -5.29 -6.45
C PHE A 30 -15.64 -5.40 -5.59
N VAL A 31 -16.70 -4.69 -5.95
CA VAL A 31 -17.99 -4.75 -5.25
C VAL A 31 -18.55 -6.18 -5.25
N THR A 32 -18.48 -6.89 -6.39
CA THR A 32 -18.95 -8.27 -6.47
C THR A 32 -18.04 -9.26 -5.72
N LEU A 33 -16.71 -9.06 -5.76
CA LEU A 33 -15.75 -9.94 -5.09
C LEU A 33 -15.82 -9.86 -3.56
N PHE A 34 -15.91 -8.64 -3.02
CA PHE A 34 -15.93 -8.41 -1.56
C PHE A 34 -17.34 -8.50 -0.97
N ASN A 35 -18.38 -8.67 -1.81
CA ASN A 35 -19.78 -8.82 -1.41
C ASN A 35 -20.23 -7.77 -0.37
N ILE A 36 -19.79 -6.52 -0.55
CA ILE A 36 -20.07 -5.45 0.40
C ILE A 36 -21.57 -5.12 0.36
N ASN A 37 -22.23 -5.19 1.51
CA ASN A 37 -23.65 -4.84 1.63
C ASN A 37 -23.83 -3.30 1.57
N ASP A 38 -24.06 -2.81 0.36
CA ASP A 38 -24.27 -1.40 0.05
C ASP A 38 -25.77 -1.08 -0.14
N SER A 39 -26.49 -1.05 0.98
CA SER A 39 -27.93 -0.73 1.00
C SER A 39 -28.28 0.66 0.45
N GLN A 40 -27.31 1.56 0.29
CA GLN A 40 -27.52 2.95 -0.14
C GLN A 40 -26.99 3.23 -1.56
N GLY A 41 -26.43 2.23 -2.24
CA GLY A 41 -25.87 2.40 -3.59
C GLY A 41 -24.69 3.38 -3.65
N LEU A 42 -23.96 3.53 -2.54
CA LEU A 42 -22.81 4.43 -2.46
C LEU A 42 -21.70 4.03 -3.42
N LEU A 43 -21.37 2.74 -3.54
CA LEU A 43 -20.30 2.26 -4.42
C LEU A 43 -20.69 2.29 -5.90
N SER A 44 -22.00 2.35 -6.19
CA SER A 44 -22.54 2.54 -7.54
C SER A 44 -22.49 3.99 -8.02
N ASP A 45 -22.28 4.96 -7.12
CA ASP A 45 -22.14 6.37 -7.47
C ASP A 45 -20.78 6.63 -8.13
N PRO A 46 -20.71 7.22 -9.34
CA PRO A 46 -19.46 7.57 -9.99
C PRO A 46 -18.56 8.49 -9.15
N SER A 47 -19.14 9.26 -8.21
CA SER A 47 -18.34 10.10 -7.30
C SER A 47 -17.50 9.28 -6.31
N SER A 48 -17.89 8.04 -6.03
CA SER A 48 -17.21 7.19 -5.05
C SER A 48 -15.86 6.72 -5.55
N LEU A 49 -15.75 6.39 -6.84
CA LEU A 49 -14.46 6.08 -7.47
C LEU A 49 -13.52 7.29 -7.37
N GLU A 50 -14.02 8.47 -7.70
CA GLU A 50 -13.22 9.69 -7.62
C GLU A 50 -12.74 9.98 -6.18
N ARG A 51 -13.60 9.76 -5.18
CA ARG A 51 -13.24 9.88 -3.76
C ARG A 51 -12.19 8.85 -3.36
N MET A 52 -12.29 7.60 -3.81
CA MET A 52 -11.28 6.57 -3.58
C MET A 52 -9.94 6.96 -4.21
N LEU A 53 -9.92 7.38 -5.47
CA LEU A 53 -8.69 7.78 -6.15
C LEU A 53 -8.02 8.98 -5.48
N ARG A 54 -8.80 9.95 -5.00
CA ARG A 54 -8.28 11.09 -4.22
C ARG A 54 -7.65 10.66 -2.89
N SER A 55 -8.12 9.56 -2.29
CA SER A 55 -7.52 8.99 -1.07
C SER A 55 -6.26 8.17 -1.35
N ILE A 56 -6.12 7.61 -2.56
CA ILE A 56 -4.96 6.81 -2.96
C ILE A 56 -3.83 7.73 -3.42
N PHE A 57 -4.12 8.68 -4.30
CA PHE A 57 -3.11 9.50 -4.97
C PHE A 57 -2.95 10.89 -4.33
N ASP A 58 -1.73 11.41 -4.37
CA ASP A 58 -1.41 12.79 -4.02
C ASP A 58 -1.83 13.75 -5.15
N THR A 59 -1.86 15.05 -4.84
CA THR A 59 -2.41 16.09 -5.73
C THR A 59 -1.84 16.05 -7.15
N ASP A 60 -0.56 15.72 -7.29
CA ASP A 60 0.16 15.78 -8.56
C ASP A 60 -0.20 14.62 -9.51
N SER A 61 -0.52 13.44 -8.97
CA SER A 61 -0.90 12.26 -9.76
C SER A 61 -2.41 12.14 -9.98
N ARG A 62 -3.24 12.85 -9.18
CA ARG A 62 -4.71 12.83 -9.28
C ARG A 62 -5.22 13.20 -10.67
N ALA A 63 -4.63 14.22 -11.30
CA ALA A 63 -5.07 14.71 -12.60
C ALA A 63 -5.06 13.61 -13.66
N PHE A 64 -4.14 12.64 -13.59
CA PHE A 64 -4.02 11.57 -14.57
C PHE A 64 -5.03 10.43 -14.35
N VAL A 65 -5.44 10.20 -13.11
CA VAL A 65 -6.34 9.08 -12.75
C VAL A 65 -7.81 9.49 -12.68
N THR A 66 -8.11 10.77 -12.45
CA THR A 66 -9.49 11.31 -12.47
C THR A 66 -9.92 11.84 -13.83
N GLU A 67 -9.00 11.94 -14.78
CA GLU A 67 -9.29 12.46 -16.11
C GLU A 67 -10.21 11.51 -16.89
N ARG A 68 -11.28 12.08 -17.44
CA ARG A 68 -12.27 11.36 -18.26
C ARG A 68 -12.02 11.51 -19.77
N SER A 69 -11.01 12.28 -20.16
CA SER A 69 -10.58 12.46 -21.54
C SER A 69 -9.19 11.88 -21.78
N LEU A 70 -8.92 11.43 -23.00
CA LEU A 70 -7.60 10.88 -23.37
C LEU A 70 -6.50 11.95 -23.47
N ARG A 71 -6.84 13.24 -23.35
CA ARG A 71 -5.94 14.37 -23.65
C ARG A 71 -4.75 14.46 -22.69
N ILE A 72 -4.97 14.25 -21.40
CA ILE A 72 -3.91 14.35 -20.38
C ILE A 72 -3.05 13.08 -20.39
N LEU A 73 -3.63 11.94 -20.76
CA LEU A 73 -2.95 10.66 -20.90
C LEU A 73 -2.00 10.61 -22.10
N ALA A 74 -2.15 11.47 -23.11
CA ALA A 74 -1.26 11.51 -24.26
C ALA A 74 0.19 11.87 -23.90
N GLY A 75 0.42 12.54 -22.77
CA GLY A 75 1.76 12.93 -22.30
C GLY A 75 2.48 11.89 -21.44
N LEU A 76 1.80 10.80 -21.02
CA LEU A 76 2.39 9.75 -20.18
C LEU A 76 2.87 8.57 -21.02
N ASP A 77 4.04 8.03 -20.67
CA ASP A 77 4.53 6.78 -21.26
C ASP A 77 3.64 5.60 -20.83
N GLY A 78 3.62 4.54 -21.62
CA GLY A 78 2.83 3.33 -21.33
C GLY A 78 3.18 2.71 -19.97
N ARG A 79 4.45 2.82 -19.58
CA ARG A 79 4.95 2.40 -18.27
C ARG A 79 4.27 3.16 -17.13
N ASP A 80 4.24 4.49 -17.20
CA ASP A 80 3.69 5.33 -16.13
C ASP A 80 2.18 5.12 -15.99
N LYS A 81 1.49 4.95 -17.13
CA LYS A 81 0.07 4.57 -17.15
C LYS A 81 -0.18 3.25 -16.43
N ALA A 82 0.62 2.22 -16.74
CA ALA A 82 0.53 0.93 -16.09
C ALA A 82 0.85 1.01 -14.60
N CYS A 83 1.85 1.80 -14.22
CA CYS A 83 2.20 2.05 -12.81
C CYS A 83 1.02 2.67 -12.05
N LEU A 84 0.46 3.77 -12.56
CA LEU A 84 -0.70 4.44 -11.98
C LEU A 84 -1.91 3.50 -11.87
N PHE A 85 -2.17 2.69 -12.90
CA PHE A 85 -3.25 1.71 -12.85
C PHE A 85 -3.05 0.67 -11.75
N VAL A 86 -1.84 0.11 -11.64
CA VAL A 86 -1.52 -0.91 -10.62
C VAL A 86 -1.57 -0.30 -9.22
N GLN A 87 -1.07 0.93 -9.02
CA GLN A 87 -1.20 1.68 -7.76
C GLN A 87 -2.68 1.88 -7.38
N ALA A 88 -3.52 2.24 -8.35
CA ALA A 88 -4.95 2.42 -8.13
C ALA A 88 -5.63 1.10 -7.73
N VAL A 89 -5.35 0.01 -8.43
CA VAL A 89 -5.92 -1.32 -8.12
C VAL A 89 -5.45 -1.81 -6.75
N ALA A 90 -4.17 -1.65 -6.41
CA ALA A 90 -3.63 -2.02 -5.10
C ALA A 90 -4.26 -1.17 -3.98
N GLY A 91 -4.37 0.14 -4.18
CA GLY A 91 -5.03 1.05 -3.24
C GLY A 91 -6.51 0.73 -3.04
N MET A 92 -7.25 0.45 -4.12
CA MET A 92 -8.64 0.00 -4.04
C MET A 92 -8.75 -1.30 -3.27
N THR A 93 -7.87 -2.27 -3.52
CA THR A 93 -7.85 -3.55 -2.79
C THR A 93 -7.72 -3.32 -1.28
N LEU A 94 -6.80 -2.44 -0.87
CA LEU A 94 -6.58 -2.10 0.54
C LEU A 94 -7.79 -1.39 1.17
N ILE A 95 -8.42 -0.47 0.45
CA ILE A 95 -9.64 0.20 0.92
C ILE A 95 -10.76 -0.82 1.11
N PHE A 96 -10.98 -1.71 0.14
CA PHE A 96 -12.01 -2.74 0.22
C PHE A 96 -11.77 -3.72 1.38
N GLN A 97 -10.52 -4.13 1.62
CA GLN A 97 -10.16 -4.93 2.79
C GLN A 97 -10.45 -4.21 4.12
N ARG A 98 -10.24 -2.89 4.18
CA ARG A 98 -10.59 -2.10 5.37
C ARG A 98 -12.09 -2.03 5.58
N LEU A 99 -12.84 -1.76 4.52
CA LEU A 99 -14.30 -1.73 4.56
C LEU A 99 -14.87 -3.08 4.99
N GLU A 100 -14.33 -4.18 4.47
CA GLU A 100 -14.66 -5.55 4.87
C GLU A 100 -14.35 -5.83 6.35
N SER A 101 -13.20 -5.37 6.85
CA SER A 101 -12.85 -5.57 8.26
C SER A 101 -13.68 -4.72 9.24
N ALA A 102 -14.24 -3.60 8.77
CA ALA A 102 -15.08 -2.71 9.56
C ALA A 102 -16.57 -3.13 9.55
N LEU A 103 -16.94 -4.18 8.81
CA LEU A 103 -18.30 -4.34 8.28
C LEU A 103 -19.30 -4.92 9.30
N SER A 104 -20.40 -4.18 9.43
CA SER A 104 -21.76 -4.67 9.71
C SER A 104 -22.78 -4.04 8.75
N GLN A 105 -22.57 -2.78 8.30
CA GLN A 105 -23.29 -2.16 7.17
C GLN A 105 -22.49 -0.98 6.59
N LEU A 106 -22.41 -0.85 5.25
CA LEU A 106 -21.73 0.30 4.62
C LEU A 106 -22.58 1.56 4.78
N SER A 107 -22.02 2.59 5.41
CA SER A 107 -22.65 3.93 5.50
C SER A 107 -21.73 5.01 4.90
N PRO A 108 -22.28 6.14 4.43
CA PRO A 108 -21.47 7.23 3.85
C PRO A 108 -20.43 7.78 4.83
N ARG A 109 -20.77 7.80 6.13
CA ARG A 109 -19.87 8.25 7.19
C ARG A 109 -18.70 7.28 7.38
N LEU A 110 -18.98 5.98 7.44
CA LEU A 110 -17.94 4.95 7.55
C LEU A 110 -17.04 4.97 6.32
N PHE A 111 -17.62 5.03 5.12
CA PHE A 111 -16.86 5.11 3.88
C PHE A 111 -15.91 6.32 3.88
N SER A 112 -16.44 7.52 4.17
CA SER A 112 -15.61 8.74 4.17
C SER A 112 -14.51 8.69 5.24
N ARG A 113 -14.81 8.15 6.42
CA ARG A 113 -13.84 7.95 7.50
C ARG A 113 -12.73 6.99 7.08
N GLU A 114 -13.07 5.83 6.52
CA GLU A 114 -12.07 4.84 6.10
C GLU A 114 -11.19 5.37 4.96
N LEU A 115 -11.75 6.13 4.02
CA LEU A 115 -10.95 6.80 2.99
C LEU A 115 -9.96 7.81 3.58
N GLN A 116 -10.38 8.60 4.57
CA GLN A 116 -9.48 9.54 5.25
C GLN A 116 -8.38 8.81 6.03
N LEU A 117 -8.75 7.80 6.83
CA LEU A 117 -7.78 6.98 7.56
C LEU A 117 -6.83 6.23 6.63
N PHE A 118 -7.26 5.89 5.41
CA PHE A 118 -6.41 5.30 4.39
C PHE A 118 -5.45 6.33 3.81
N ALA A 119 -5.93 7.52 3.45
CA ALA A 119 -5.13 8.61 2.90
C ALA A 119 -3.95 9.00 3.81
N GLU A 120 -4.18 8.99 5.13
CA GLU A 120 -3.18 9.33 6.15
C GLU A 120 -2.31 8.13 6.57
N SER A 121 -2.60 6.91 6.10
CA SER A 121 -1.90 5.71 6.59
C SER A 121 -0.55 5.46 5.95
N GLU A 122 0.39 4.96 6.76
CA GLU A 122 1.68 4.40 6.31
C GLU A 122 1.49 3.31 5.26
N GLN A 123 0.42 2.52 5.36
CA GLN A 123 0.08 1.47 4.41
C GLN A 123 -0.09 1.99 2.98
N ARG A 124 -0.69 3.19 2.82
CA ARG A 124 -0.79 3.85 1.51
C ARG A 124 0.60 4.21 0.97
N ARG A 125 1.43 4.85 1.79
CA ARG A 125 2.77 5.30 1.37
C ARG A 125 3.65 4.14 0.95
N ASN A 126 3.71 3.10 1.78
CA ASN A 126 4.50 1.90 1.51
C ASN A 126 4.03 1.18 0.24
N MET A 127 2.71 1.13 0.01
CA MET A 127 2.15 0.56 -1.21
C MET A 127 2.58 1.37 -2.45
N LEU A 128 2.43 2.69 -2.41
CA LEU A 128 2.81 3.54 -3.54
C LEU A 128 4.30 3.45 -3.85
N GLU A 129 5.16 3.51 -2.83
CA GLU A 129 6.62 3.43 -2.97
C GLU A 129 7.07 2.07 -3.54
N LYS A 130 6.48 0.97 -3.04
CA LYS A 130 6.77 -0.38 -3.58
C LYS A 130 6.40 -0.52 -5.04
N VAL A 131 5.25 0.03 -5.44
CA VAL A 131 4.81 -0.04 -6.83
C VAL A 131 5.67 0.87 -7.71
N ASP A 132 5.94 2.11 -7.29
CA ASP A 132 6.72 3.07 -8.08
C ASP A 132 8.18 2.62 -8.28
N GLY A 133 8.81 2.08 -7.24
CA GLY A 133 10.16 1.54 -7.29
C GLY A 133 10.29 0.19 -8.03
N SER A 134 9.18 -0.40 -8.50
CA SER A 134 9.19 -1.74 -9.07
C SER A 134 9.74 -1.76 -10.51
N PRO A 135 10.74 -2.60 -10.81
CA PRO A 135 11.23 -2.80 -12.17
C PRO A 135 10.25 -3.62 -13.05
N LEU A 136 9.18 -4.15 -12.45
CA LEU A 136 8.23 -5.02 -13.15
C LEU A 136 7.61 -4.36 -14.37
N PHE A 137 7.34 -3.06 -14.35
CA PHE A 137 6.71 -2.39 -15.49
C PHE A 137 7.59 -2.36 -16.75
N GLY A 138 8.90 -2.55 -16.61
CA GLY A 138 9.84 -2.66 -17.74
C GLY A 138 10.24 -4.09 -18.11
N SER A 139 9.81 -5.11 -17.36
CA SER A 139 10.27 -6.50 -17.50
C SER A 139 9.21 -7.54 -17.11
N CYS A 140 7.92 -7.21 -17.22
CA CYS A 140 6.84 -8.13 -16.86
C CYS A 140 6.36 -8.88 -18.09
N TYR A 141 6.59 -10.19 -18.08
CA TYR A 141 6.25 -11.10 -19.19
C TYR A 141 4.98 -11.91 -18.93
N SER A 142 4.36 -11.78 -17.74
CA SER A 142 3.19 -12.57 -17.37
C SER A 142 2.26 -11.84 -16.42
N LYS A 143 0.95 -12.02 -16.64
CA LYS A 143 -0.13 -11.57 -15.74
C LYS A 143 0.06 -12.10 -14.32
N ASN A 144 0.54 -13.33 -14.16
CA ASN A 144 0.69 -13.97 -12.85
C ASN A 144 1.74 -13.23 -12.01
N THR A 145 2.87 -12.85 -12.60
CA THR A 145 3.92 -12.09 -11.91
C THR A 145 3.40 -10.76 -11.38
N LEU A 146 2.52 -10.09 -12.13
CA LEU A 146 1.91 -8.83 -11.70
C LEU A 146 0.87 -9.04 -10.59
N VAL A 147 0.10 -10.14 -10.64
CA VAL A 147 -0.82 -10.53 -9.56
C VAL A 147 -0.06 -10.88 -8.29
N ASP A 148 1.00 -11.68 -8.37
CA ASP A 148 1.84 -12.08 -7.23
C ASP A 148 2.49 -10.85 -6.59
N PHE A 149 2.99 -9.92 -7.41
CA PHE A 149 3.51 -8.65 -6.94
C PHE A 149 2.45 -7.81 -6.21
N LEU A 150 1.26 -7.67 -6.80
CA LEU A 150 0.18 -6.91 -6.17
C LEU A 150 -0.27 -7.56 -4.86
N ALA A 151 -0.36 -8.89 -4.82
CA ALA A 151 -0.62 -9.63 -3.60
C ALA A 151 0.45 -9.33 -2.53
N GLY A 152 1.74 -9.32 -2.90
CA GLY A 152 2.83 -8.95 -1.99
C GLY A 152 2.81 -7.49 -1.54
N ALA A 153 2.45 -6.55 -2.42
CA ALA A 153 2.35 -5.13 -2.12
C ALA A 153 1.20 -4.82 -1.14
N VAL A 154 0.08 -5.55 -1.26
CA VAL A 154 -1.12 -5.40 -0.43
C VAL A 154 -1.01 -6.19 0.89
N SER A 155 -0.29 -7.32 0.90
CA SER A 155 -0.17 -8.21 2.07
C SER A 155 0.80 -7.75 3.15
N ASP A 156 1.48 -6.61 2.99
CA ASP A 156 2.38 -6.06 4.01
C ASP A 156 1.62 -5.43 5.18
N ARG A 157 0.72 -6.23 5.75
CA ARG A 157 -0.13 -5.86 6.87
C ARG A 157 0.65 -5.92 8.19
N GLU A 158 1.87 -6.46 8.24
CA GLU A 158 2.53 -6.82 9.53
C GLU A 158 4.08 -6.82 9.58
N ALA A 159 4.84 -6.11 8.75
CA ALA A 159 6.27 -5.91 9.07
C ALA A 159 6.49 -4.97 10.29
N SER A 160 5.49 -4.18 10.69
CA SER A 160 5.60 -3.19 11.78
C SER A 160 4.83 -3.59 13.06
N ARG A 161 4.36 -4.84 13.17
CA ARG A 161 3.68 -5.39 14.36
C ARG A 161 4.39 -6.60 15.00
N GLN A 162 5.62 -6.91 14.60
CA GLN A 162 6.49 -7.79 15.40
C GLN A 162 7.19 -7.01 16.51
N TYR A 163 6.42 -6.60 17.51
CA TYR A 163 6.97 -6.47 18.85
C TYR A 163 6.87 -7.82 19.56
N ASN A 164 8.00 -8.30 20.05
CA ASN A 164 8.14 -9.19 21.21
C ASN A 164 7.41 -10.55 21.15
N LEU A 165 8.12 -11.58 20.70
CA LEU A 165 8.11 -12.86 21.41
C LEU A 165 9.52 -13.48 21.40
N PRO A 166 10.08 -13.87 22.55
CA PRO A 166 11.34 -14.59 22.62
C PRO A 166 11.08 -16.02 22.15
N SER A 167 11.77 -16.45 21.09
CA SER A 167 11.81 -17.85 20.69
C SER A 167 12.39 -18.67 21.84
N THR A 168 11.50 -19.31 22.59
CA THR A 168 11.82 -20.28 23.63
C THR A 168 11.47 -21.65 23.09
N THR A 169 12.50 -22.44 22.76
CA THR A 169 12.48 -23.90 22.66
C THR A 169 13.90 -24.34 22.99
N ILE A 170 14.22 -24.44 24.29
CA ILE A 170 14.16 -25.64 25.14
C ILE A 170 15.23 -26.66 24.76
N GLY A 171 16.20 -26.80 25.65
CA GLY A 171 17.16 -27.89 25.71
C GLY A 171 18.31 -27.58 26.68
N GLU A 172 18.04 -27.72 27.99
CA GLU A 172 19.02 -27.97 29.07
C GLU A 172 19.96 -26.77 29.41
N ASP A 173 20.21 -26.32 30.64
CA ASP A 173 20.00 -26.84 31.99
C ASP A 173 20.01 -25.63 32.93
N ILE A 174 19.18 -25.61 33.97
CA ILE A 174 19.16 -24.53 34.95
C ILE A 174 20.31 -24.77 35.93
N ASN A 175 21.32 -23.90 35.99
CA ASN A 175 22.03 -23.70 37.25
C ASN A 175 22.65 -22.31 37.43
N VAL A 176 22.37 -21.76 38.61
CA VAL A 176 22.82 -20.47 39.14
C VAL A 176 24.26 -20.61 39.63
N ALA A 177 25.17 -19.69 39.27
CA ALA A 177 26.39 -19.47 40.06
C ALA A 177 27.02 -18.09 39.80
N TRP A 178 27.05 -17.30 40.86
CA TRP A 178 27.99 -16.22 41.08
C TRP A 178 29.42 -16.79 41.15
N GLY A 179 30.39 -16.15 40.51
CA GLY A 179 31.80 -16.53 40.69
C GLY A 179 32.69 -16.03 39.57
N GLY A 180 33.53 -15.04 39.88
CA GLY A 180 34.30 -14.25 38.92
C GLY A 180 35.41 -14.98 38.15
N SER A 181 35.83 -14.33 37.06
CA SER A 181 37.24 -13.99 36.86
C SER A 181 37.37 -12.90 35.78
N ARG A 182 37.83 -11.70 36.16
CA ARG A 182 38.49 -10.74 35.26
C ARG A 182 40.00 -11.06 35.25
N PRO A 183 40.78 -10.61 34.24
CA PRO A 183 41.49 -9.32 34.40
C PRO A 183 41.53 -8.48 33.10
N CYS A 184 41.07 -7.23 33.12
CA CYS A 184 41.87 -6.00 33.32
C CYS A 184 42.81 -5.61 32.16
N LYS A 185 42.47 -4.54 31.41
CA LYS A 185 43.29 -3.30 31.34
C LYS A 185 42.66 -2.18 30.52
N ASN A 186 42.73 -0.98 31.10
CA ASN A 186 42.60 0.36 30.53
C ASN A 186 41.18 0.92 30.36
N MET A 187 40.65 1.39 31.49
CA MET A 187 39.82 2.60 31.55
C MET A 187 40.69 3.82 31.24
N GLY A 188 40.27 4.64 30.28
CA GLY A 188 40.81 5.96 30.03
C GLY A 188 39.68 6.89 29.60
N LEU A 189 39.03 7.53 30.57
CA LEU A 189 38.13 8.67 30.35
C LEU A 189 38.97 9.93 30.13
N PRO A 190 38.72 10.74 29.08
CA PRO A 190 39.18 12.10 29.04
C PRO A 190 38.06 13.06 29.49
N TRP A 191 38.16 13.46 30.76
CA TRP A 191 37.97 14.82 31.29
C TRP A 191 36.93 15.75 30.64
N GLY A 192 35.89 16.13 31.43
CA GLY A 192 35.19 17.41 31.23
C GLY A 192 33.72 17.46 31.64
N PHE A 193 33.38 17.26 32.91
CA PHE A 193 32.09 17.71 33.44
C PHE A 193 32.10 19.23 33.63
N THR A 194 31.02 19.91 33.28
CA THR A 194 30.42 20.99 34.10
C THR A 194 28.94 21.12 33.75
N ILE A 195 28.06 20.78 34.68
CA ILE A 195 26.66 21.21 34.70
C ILE A 195 26.65 22.49 35.55
N MET A 196 26.26 23.61 34.95
CA MET A 196 26.07 24.87 35.68
C MET A 196 24.57 25.02 35.97
N ALA A 197 24.19 24.93 37.24
CA ALA A 197 22.93 25.44 37.74
C ALA A 197 23.20 26.81 38.37
N ILE A 198 22.46 27.84 37.96
CA ILE A 198 22.43 29.12 38.67
C ILE A 198 20.97 29.45 38.97
N ASN A 199 20.81 29.81 40.23
CA ASN A 199 19.62 30.16 41.02
C ASN A 199 18.80 31.31 40.43
#